data_AF-A0AAU3IYY1-F1
#
_entry.id   AF-A0AAU3IYY1-F1
#
_cell.length_a   1.000
_cell.length_b   1.000
_cell.length_c   1.000
_cell.angle_alpha   90.00
_cell.angle_beta   90.00
_cell.angle_gamma   90.00
#
_symmetry.space_group_name_H-M   'P 1'
#
loop_
_entity.id
_entity.type
_entity.pdbx_description
1 polymer ?
#
loop_
_entity_poly.entity_id
_entity_poly.type
_entity_poly.pdbx_seq_one_letter_code
_entity_poly.pdbx_strand_id
1 'polypeptide(L)'
;MSEHVEWSDTEAPAPSATAAVTPADAADAARLVAFGLQPKLQPARDQEYADLLRRYREDPPFARLADAVAAGLGLVVLEVSPRAGMAVTAAEDSVFAVRMGDYARRTSADGGDRFLHGLAHLAVAAMAFPRPEDLADDGYIGRVTVNGVDAFVRQACRRLEERAEEHGDNTDPATDAPGLEAAWRIWARRSAAGATKDARRLAGSTTGIVGKAAAFLTDSGFLQRTGDDNGGTYRTTARYQLQVRDMAGSAAMAELLELGVVPVTDGTPTLLPAEDTDDLEPVADAGLPFHASSS
;
A
#
# COMPACT_ATOMS: atom_id res chain seq x y z
N MET A 1 68.48 44.17 -10.05
CA MET A 1 67.28 44.16 -9.22
C MET A 1 66.30 43.24 -9.92
N SER A 2 66.25 41.98 -9.50
CA SER A 2 65.38 40.96 -10.08
C SER A 2 64.36 40.60 -9.02
N GLU A 3 63.10 40.94 -9.25
CA GLU A 3 62.00 40.63 -8.35
C GLU A 3 61.66 39.13 -8.45
N HIS A 4 61.78 38.43 -7.32
CA HIS A 4 61.22 37.10 -7.15
C HIS A 4 59.73 37.25 -6.83
N VAL A 5 58.89 36.82 -7.77
CA VAL A 5 57.46 36.61 -7.52
C VAL A 5 57.32 35.24 -6.87
N GLU A 6 57.09 35.21 -5.56
CA GLU A 6 56.66 34.01 -4.84
C GLU A 6 55.21 33.71 -5.22
N TRP A 7 55.02 32.65 -5.99
CA TRP A 7 53.70 32.09 -6.24
C TRP A 7 53.28 31.33 -4.98
N SER A 8 52.36 31.91 -4.21
CA SER A 8 51.76 31.21 -3.07
C SER A 8 50.85 30.10 -3.61
N ASP A 9 51.27 28.85 -3.45
CA ASP A 9 50.41 27.68 -3.64
C ASP A 9 49.20 27.83 -2.73
N THR A 10 48.03 28.06 -3.35
CA THR A 10 46.75 28.01 -2.65
C THR A 10 46.47 26.54 -2.38
N GLU A 11 46.82 26.09 -1.17
CA GLU A 11 46.51 24.75 -0.70
C GLU A 11 44.99 24.54 -0.75
N ALA A 12 44.57 23.67 -1.67
CA ALA A 12 43.17 23.28 -1.79
C ALA A 12 42.73 22.65 -0.46
N PRO A 13 41.54 23.01 0.07
CA PRO A 13 41.08 22.47 1.34
C PRO A 13 41.00 20.95 1.25
N ALA A 14 41.69 20.26 2.17
CA ALA A 14 41.64 18.81 2.28
C ALA A 14 40.18 18.33 2.39
N PRO A 15 39.82 17.19 1.76
CA PRO A 15 38.47 16.67 1.86
C PRO A 15 38.14 16.42 3.34
N SER A 16 37.09 17.10 3.82
CA SER A 16 36.59 16.95 5.19
C SER A 16 36.40 15.48 5.51
N ALA A 17 37.18 14.95 6.47
CA ALA A 17 37.07 13.57 6.90
C ALA A 17 35.63 13.31 7.35
N THR A 18 34.96 12.35 6.70
CA THR A 18 33.64 11.88 7.13
C THR A 18 33.76 11.42 8.58
N ALA A 19 33.02 12.07 9.50
CA ALA A 19 33.01 11.71 10.91
C ALA A 19 32.71 10.21 11.07
N ALA A 20 33.46 9.52 11.93
CA ALA A 20 33.28 8.10 12.16
C ALA A 20 31.95 7.82 12.87
N VAL A 21 31.21 6.81 12.39
CA VAL A 21 29.97 6.34 13.02
C VAL A 21 30.29 5.78 14.41
N THR A 22 29.54 6.21 15.42
CA THR A 22 29.70 5.76 16.81
C THR A 22 28.62 4.75 17.21
N PRO A 23 28.81 3.98 18.30
CA PRO A 23 27.76 3.12 18.85
C PRO A 23 26.50 3.90 19.27
N ALA A 24 26.64 5.17 19.66
CA ALA A 24 25.51 6.03 20.00
C ALA A 24 24.65 6.33 18.76
N ASP A 25 25.29 6.57 17.60
CA ASP A 25 24.58 6.80 16.34
C ASP A 25 23.76 5.57 15.94
N ALA A 26 24.33 4.36 16.14
CA ALA A 26 23.61 3.12 15.88
C ALA A 26 22.41 2.93 16.82
N ALA A 27 22.56 3.29 18.10
CA ALA A 27 21.48 3.24 19.08
C ALA A 27 20.35 4.21 18.74
N ASP A 28 20.69 5.44 18.36
CA ASP A 28 19.75 6.48 17.93
C ASP A 28 19.03 6.09 16.63
N ALA A 29 19.76 5.53 15.67
CA ALA A 29 19.19 5.01 14.42
C ALA A 29 18.18 3.89 14.69
N ALA A 30 18.53 2.92 15.54
CA ALA A 30 17.62 1.87 15.98
C ALA A 30 16.42 2.41 16.76
N ARG A 31 16.61 3.46 17.57
CA ARG A 31 15.54 4.14 18.29
C ARG A 31 14.54 4.78 17.33
N LEU A 32 15.02 5.46 16.29
CA LEU A 32 14.17 6.05 15.26
C LEU A 32 13.31 4.99 14.55
N VAL A 33 13.91 3.86 14.18
CA VAL A 33 13.17 2.72 13.59
C VAL A 33 12.13 2.16 14.57
N ALA A 34 12.49 2.03 15.85
CA ALA A 34 11.57 1.58 16.89
C ALA A 34 10.37 2.53 17.09
N PHE A 35 10.56 3.85 16.93
CA PHE A 35 9.45 4.80 16.87
C PHE A 35 8.60 4.63 15.62
N GLY A 36 9.22 4.35 14.47
CA GLY A 36 8.52 4.04 13.22
C GLY A 36 7.55 2.85 13.37
N LEU A 37 7.97 1.81 14.09
CA LEU A 37 7.20 0.61 14.37
C LEU A 37 6.06 0.79 15.38
N GLN A 38 5.94 1.95 16.03
CA GLN A 38 4.83 2.26 16.95
C GLN A 38 3.69 2.96 16.19
N PRO A 39 2.58 2.27 15.87
CA PRO A 39 1.66 2.76 14.85
C PRO A 39 0.94 4.07 15.20
N LYS A 40 0.70 4.30 16.50
CA LYS A 40 -0.05 5.46 17.01
C LYS A 40 0.86 6.55 17.58
N LEU A 41 2.18 6.33 17.64
CA LEU A 41 3.11 7.34 18.13
C LEU A 41 3.31 8.42 17.07
N GLN A 42 3.24 9.67 17.48
CA GLN A 42 3.34 10.83 16.60
C GLN A 42 4.56 11.67 17.00
N PRO A 43 5.37 12.15 16.04
CA PRO A 43 6.53 13.00 16.33
C PRO A 43 6.17 14.24 17.16
N ALA A 44 5.02 14.86 16.86
CA ALA A 44 4.55 16.04 17.58
C ALA A 44 4.24 15.80 19.07
N ARG A 45 4.21 14.55 19.52
CA ARG A 45 3.92 14.17 20.92
C ARG A 45 5.13 13.59 21.65
N ASP A 46 6.27 13.48 20.98
CA ASP A 46 7.49 12.89 21.52
C ASP A 46 8.71 13.67 21.02
N GLN A 47 9.36 14.38 21.96
CA GLN A 47 10.47 15.27 21.63
C GLN A 47 11.69 14.51 21.11
N GLU A 48 12.00 13.34 21.67
CA GLU A 48 13.12 12.51 21.23
C GLU A 48 12.89 12.04 19.79
N TYR A 49 11.67 11.59 19.49
CA TYR A 49 11.31 11.20 18.12
C TYR A 49 11.41 12.39 17.15
N ALA A 50 10.91 13.56 17.53
CA ALA A 50 11.03 14.77 16.70
C ALA A 50 12.49 15.16 16.44
N ASP A 51 13.37 15.05 17.44
CA ASP A 51 14.79 15.35 17.31
C ASP A 51 15.52 14.34 16.43
N LEU A 52 15.24 13.04 16.57
CA LEU A 52 15.82 12.01 15.70
C LEU A 52 15.36 12.15 14.25
N LEU A 53 14.10 12.54 14.01
CA LEU A 53 13.60 12.82 12.66
C LEU A 53 14.26 14.03 12.03
N ARG A 54 14.47 15.09 12.81
CA ARG A 54 15.21 16.26 12.37
C ARG A 54 16.65 15.88 12.02
N ARG A 55 17.31 15.10 12.89
CA ARG A 55 18.65 14.58 12.64
C ARG A 55 18.70 13.75 11.35
N TYR A 56 17.77 12.82 11.14
CA TYR A 56 17.69 12.05 9.89
C TYR A 56 17.66 12.95 8.64
N ARG A 57 16.92 14.06 8.69
CA ARG A 57 16.81 14.97 7.54
C ARG A 57 18.03 15.88 7.35
N GLU A 58 18.76 16.17 8.42
CA GLU A 58 19.89 17.12 8.43
C GLU A 58 21.27 16.44 8.32
N ASP A 59 21.37 15.15 8.67
CA ASP A 59 22.62 14.38 8.76
C ASP A 59 22.55 13.13 7.85
N PRO A 60 23.02 13.20 6.58
CA PRO A 60 22.94 12.09 5.63
C PRO A 60 23.67 10.81 6.06
N PRO A 61 24.84 10.84 6.73
CA PRO A 61 25.42 9.67 7.38
C PRO A 61 24.48 8.97 8.37
N PHE A 62 23.82 9.73 9.25
CA PHE A 62 22.84 9.16 10.18
C PHE A 62 21.62 8.59 9.46
N ALA A 63 21.13 9.25 8.40
CA ALA A 63 20.03 8.75 7.57
C ALA A 63 20.34 7.37 6.97
N ARG A 64 21.51 7.23 6.34
CA ARG A 64 21.96 5.93 5.78
C ARG A 64 22.08 4.84 6.84
N LEU A 65 22.50 5.20 8.06
CA LEU A 65 22.57 4.25 9.16
C LEU A 65 21.17 3.79 9.59
N ALA A 66 20.21 4.70 9.74
CA ALA A 66 18.82 4.36 10.05
C ALA A 66 18.16 3.52 8.95
N ASP A 67 18.40 3.83 7.68
CA ASP A 67 17.92 3.03 6.55
C ASP A 67 18.53 1.62 6.55
N ALA A 68 19.84 1.50 6.85
CA ALA A 68 20.50 0.21 6.96
C ALA A 68 19.95 -0.64 8.13
N VAL A 69 19.63 -0.01 9.27
CA VAL A 69 18.98 -0.69 10.39
C VAL A 69 17.58 -1.16 10.00
N ALA A 70 16.78 -0.31 9.33
CA ALA A 70 15.45 -0.69 8.84
C ALA A 70 15.53 -1.85 7.84
N ALA A 71 16.41 -1.77 6.85
CA ALA A 71 16.63 -2.82 5.86
C ALA A 71 17.07 -4.15 6.51
N GLY A 72 17.97 -4.09 7.51
CA GLY A 72 18.40 -5.26 8.28
C GLY A 72 17.26 -5.94 9.06
N LEU A 73 16.19 -5.21 9.37
CA LEU A 73 14.96 -5.73 9.97
C LEU A 73 13.91 -6.19 8.94
N GLY A 74 14.23 -6.12 7.65
CA GLY A 74 13.28 -6.40 6.56
C GLY A 74 12.19 -5.33 6.45
N LEU A 75 12.52 -4.07 6.73
CA LEU A 75 11.62 -2.94 6.60
C LEU A 75 12.05 -2.07 5.41
N VAL A 76 11.07 -1.55 4.68
CA VAL A 76 11.24 -0.56 3.62
C VAL A 76 10.77 0.78 4.15
N VAL A 77 11.64 1.79 4.10
CA VAL A 77 11.30 3.17 4.50
C VAL A 77 10.56 3.84 3.36
N LEU A 78 9.28 4.17 3.57
CA LEU A 78 8.43 4.82 2.57
C LEU A 78 8.64 6.34 2.57
N GLU A 79 8.69 6.93 3.76
CA GLU A 79 8.90 8.37 3.95
C GLU A 79 9.44 8.63 5.36
N VAL A 80 10.27 9.67 5.50
CA VAL A 80 10.66 10.21 6.80
C VAL A 80 10.33 11.69 6.84
N SER A 81 9.29 12.06 7.58
CA SER A 81 8.79 13.44 7.63
C SER A 81 8.18 13.82 8.98
N PRO A 82 8.03 15.11 9.30
CA PRO A 82 7.32 15.53 10.51
C PRO A 82 5.85 15.08 10.56
N ARG A 83 5.19 14.93 9.40
CA ARG A 83 3.78 14.55 9.31
C ARG A 83 3.54 13.05 9.50
N ALA A 84 4.43 12.21 8.98
CA ALA A 84 4.27 10.75 8.97
C ALA A 84 5.17 10.06 10.02
N GLY A 85 6.17 10.78 10.52
CA GLY A 85 7.30 10.23 11.24
C GLY A 85 8.19 9.42 10.29
N MET A 86 8.83 8.37 10.81
CA MET A 86 9.45 7.33 10.00
C MET A 86 8.35 6.33 9.62
N ALA A 87 7.83 6.47 8.40
CA ALA A 87 6.84 5.56 7.83
C ALA A 87 7.58 4.39 7.18
N VAL A 88 7.32 3.20 7.68
CA VAL A 88 7.91 1.95 7.18
C VAL A 88 6.82 0.97 6.78
N THR A 89 7.13 0.15 5.78
CA THR A 89 6.37 -1.05 5.47
C THR A 89 7.26 -2.28 5.57
N ALA A 90 6.65 -3.44 5.74
CA ALA A 90 7.38 -4.69 5.87
C ALA A 90 7.63 -5.28 4.47
N ALA A 91 8.85 -5.73 4.20
CA ALA A 91 9.12 -6.57 3.03
C ALA A 91 8.36 -7.91 3.15
N GLU A 92 8.16 -8.61 2.04
CA GLU A 92 7.34 -9.84 1.98
C GLU A 92 7.80 -10.92 2.97
N ASP A 93 9.12 -11.13 3.09
CA ASP A 93 9.71 -12.12 3.99
C ASP A 93 9.97 -11.61 5.42
N SER A 94 9.57 -10.37 5.71
CA SER A 94 9.83 -9.74 7.01
C SER A 94 9.05 -10.39 8.14
N VAL A 95 9.67 -10.46 9.33
CA VAL A 95 8.96 -10.85 10.55
C VAL A 95 7.88 -9.84 10.97
N PHE A 96 7.97 -8.61 10.46
CA PHE A 96 7.00 -7.54 10.68
C PHE A 96 5.83 -7.58 9.69
N ALA A 97 5.90 -8.43 8.66
CA ALA A 97 4.81 -8.60 7.72
C ALA A 97 3.58 -9.14 8.44
N VAL A 98 2.43 -8.47 8.25
CA VAL A 98 1.17 -8.93 8.82
C VAL A 98 0.74 -10.17 8.06
N ARG A 99 0.95 -11.35 8.67
CA ARG A 99 0.47 -12.60 8.10
C ARG A 99 -1.04 -12.70 8.21
N MET A 100 -1.66 -13.30 7.20
CA MET A 100 -3.11 -13.53 7.16
C MET A 100 -3.64 -14.26 8.40
N GLY A 101 -2.85 -15.17 8.98
CA GLY A 101 -3.22 -15.85 10.23
C GLY A 101 -3.31 -14.91 11.44
N ASP A 102 -2.44 -13.91 11.53
CA ASP A 102 -2.45 -12.92 12.60
C ASP A 102 -3.58 -11.92 12.41
N TYR A 103 -3.84 -11.52 11.16
CA TYR A 103 -5.01 -10.72 10.82
C TYR A 103 -6.30 -11.44 11.21
N ALA A 104 -6.50 -12.68 10.75
CA ALA A 104 -7.70 -13.46 11.01
C ALA A 104 -7.95 -13.65 12.52
N ARG A 105 -6.88 -13.85 13.30
CA ARG A 105 -6.96 -13.93 14.77
C ARG A 105 -7.44 -12.62 15.39
N ARG A 106 -6.90 -11.47 14.95
CA ARG A 106 -7.26 -10.13 15.46
C ARG A 106 -8.66 -9.69 15.06
N THR A 107 -9.15 -10.12 13.89
CA THR A 107 -10.49 -9.77 13.39
C THR A 107 -11.55 -10.84 13.68
N SER A 108 -11.13 -11.99 14.23
CA SER A 108 -11.98 -13.18 14.36
C SER A 108 -12.65 -13.53 13.02
N ALA A 109 -11.88 -13.48 11.93
CA ALA A 109 -12.36 -13.81 10.60
C ALA A 109 -12.17 -15.32 10.36
N ASP A 110 -13.24 -16.01 9.97
CA ASP A 110 -13.17 -17.40 9.54
C ASP A 110 -12.52 -17.51 8.15
N GLY A 111 -12.11 -18.72 7.77
CA GLY A 111 -11.37 -18.97 6.53
C GLY A 111 -12.05 -18.42 5.26
N GLY A 112 -13.39 -18.40 5.24
CA GLY A 112 -14.21 -17.87 4.13
C GLY A 112 -14.40 -16.34 4.14
N ASP A 113 -14.17 -15.67 5.27
CA ASP A 113 -14.34 -14.22 5.39
C ASP A 113 -13.06 -13.44 5.04
N ARG A 114 -11.93 -14.12 4.87
CA ARG A 114 -10.62 -13.51 4.53
C ARG A 114 -10.69 -12.65 3.27
N PHE A 115 -11.30 -13.16 2.21
CA PHE A 115 -11.48 -12.43 0.96
C PHE A 115 -12.40 -11.21 1.12
N LEU A 116 -13.43 -11.31 1.98
CA LEU A 116 -14.32 -10.19 2.29
C LEU A 116 -13.57 -9.10 3.05
N HIS A 117 -12.69 -9.46 3.98
CA HIS A 117 -11.84 -8.50 4.66
C HIS A 117 -10.86 -7.81 3.69
N GLY A 118 -10.22 -8.55 2.78
CA GLY A 118 -9.38 -7.98 1.73
C GLY A 118 -10.14 -6.98 0.86
N LEU A 119 -11.36 -7.35 0.45
CA LEU A 119 -12.27 -6.46 -0.25
C LEU A 119 -12.63 -5.20 0.55
N ALA A 120 -12.90 -5.33 1.85
CA ALA A 120 -13.20 -4.20 2.71
C ALA A 120 -12.01 -3.22 2.77
N HIS A 121 -10.77 -3.72 2.87
CA HIS A 121 -9.57 -2.88 2.83
C HIS A 121 -9.41 -2.15 1.50
N LEU A 122 -9.60 -2.85 0.39
CA LEU A 122 -9.55 -2.25 -0.94
C LEU A 122 -10.61 -1.16 -1.11
N ALA A 123 -11.84 -1.43 -0.67
CA ALA A 123 -12.94 -0.47 -0.73
C ALA A 123 -12.70 0.75 0.16
N VAL A 124 -12.12 0.56 1.36
CA VAL A 124 -11.70 1.68 2.22
C VAL A 124 -10.65 2.53 1.50
N ALA A 125 -9.63 1.92 0.91
CA ALA A 125 -8.58 2.64 0.19
C ALA A 125 -9.15 3.42 -1.01
N ALA A 126 -9.98 2.77 -1.83
CA ALA A 126 -10.60 3.37 -3.02
C ALA A 126 -11.54 4.54 -2.67
N MET A 127 -12.34 4.42 -1.60
CA MET A 127 -13.17 5.54 -1.16
C MET A 127 -12.37 6.64 -0.46
N ALA A 128 -11.31 6.26 0.26
CA ALA A 128 -10.48 7.21 0.96
C ALA A 128 -9.64 8.05 -0.01
N PHE A 129 -9.23 7.49 -1.15
CA PHE A 129 -8.45 8.17 -2.19
C PHE A 129 -9.08 7.89 -3.58
N PRO A 130 -10.19 8.56 -3.92
CA PRO A 130 -10.93 8.29 -5.15
C PRO A 130 -10.15 8.59 -6.43
N ARG A 131 -9.14 9.46 -6.35
CA ARG A 131 -8.35 9.89 -7.51
C ARG A 131 -6.87 9.68 -7.24
N PRO A 132 -6.06 9.33 -8.27
CA PRO A 132 -4.62 9.14 -8.09
C PRO A 132 -3.91 10.36 -7.50
N GLU A 133 -4.35 11.58 -7.83
CA GLU A 133 -3.79 12.81 -7.27
C GLU A 133 -3.98 12.94 -5.76
N ASP A 134 -5.02 12.30 -5.19
CA ASP A 134 -5.25 12.31 -3.74
C ASP A 134 -4.16 11.53 -2.99
N LEU A 135 -3.43 10.63 -3.65
CA LEU A 135 -2.26 9.93 -3.08
C LEU A 135 -0.96 10.74 -3.18
N ALA A 136 -0.93 11.75 -4.06
CA ALA A 136 0.22 12.63 -4.25
C ALA A 136 0.11 13.95 -3.44
N ASP A 137 -1.09 14.33 -3.03
CA ASP A 137 -1.34 15.52 -2.22
C ASP A 137 -1.15 15.25 -0.72
N ASP A 138 -0.02 15.70 -0.17
CA ASP A 138 0.30 15.55 1.26
C ASP A 138 -0.71 16.22 2.22
N GLY A 139 -1.50 17.18 1.73
CA GLY A 139 -2.54 17.87 2.48
C GLY A 139 -3.91 17.18 2.42
N TYR A 140 -4.07 16.19 1.54
CA TYR A 140 -5.35 15.51 1.36
C TYR A 140 -5.69 14.61 2.56
N ILE A 141 -6.94 14.70 3.03
CA ILE A 141 -7.45 13.89 4.13
C ILE A 141 -8.73 13.19 3.68
N GLY A 142 -8.60 11.90 3.37
CA GLY A 142 -9.70 11.03 3.04
C GLY A 142 -10.61 10.80 4.23
N ARG A 143 -11.91 10.66 3.98
CA ARG A 143 -12.92 10.36 5.00
C ARG A 143 -13.81 9.22 4.54
N VAL A 144 -14.04 8.27 5.44
CA VAL A 144 -14.87 7.10 5.16
C VAL A 144 -15.79 6.79 6.32
N THR A 145 -16.93 6.18 6.02
CA THR A 145 -17.83 5.60 7.03
C THR A 145 -18.06 4.13 6.73
N VAL A 146 -18.36 3.34 7.75
CA VAL A 146 -18.62 1.90 7.58
C VAL A 146 -19.77 1.67 6.60
N ASN A 147 -20.88 2.37 6.77
CA ASN A 147 -22.03 2.25 5.87
C ASN A 147 -21.72 2.76 4.45
N GLY A 148 -20.90 3.80 4.32
CA GLY A 148 -20.48 4.32 3.02
C GLY A 148 -19.66 3.29 2.24
N VAL A 149 -18.72 2.61 2.90
CA VAL A 149 -17.91 1.55 2.30
C VAL A 149 -18.78 0.37 1.86
N ASP A 150 -19.72 -0.09 2.71
CA ASP A 150 -20.65 -1.16 2.31
C ASP A 150 -21.49 -0.77 1.08
N ALA A 151 -22.04 0.45 1.08
CA ALA A 151 -22.83 0.95 -0.03
C ALA A 151 -22.02 1.05 -1.33
N PHE A 152 -20.76 1.50 -1.25
CA PHE A 152 -19.84 1.55 -2.38
C PHE A 152 -19.56 0.17 -2.96
N VAL A 153 -19.21 -0.81 -2.12
CA VAL A 153 -18.97 -2.19 -2.58
C VAL A 153 -20.20 -2.73 -3.29
N ARG A 154 -21.40 -2.52 -2.73
CA ARG A 154 -22.65 -2.97 -3.37
C ARG A 154 -22.91 -2.29 -4.71
N GLN A 155 -22.59 -1.00 -4.84
CA GLN A 155 -22.71 -0.28 -6.11
C GLN A 155 -21.70 -0.79 -7.15
N ALA A 156 -20.47 -1.11 -6.72
CA ALA A 156 -19.46 -1.70 -7.58
C ALA A 156 -19.91 -3.08 -8.09
N CYS A 157 -20.45 -3.95 -7.22
CA CYS A 157 -21.00 -5.24 -7.64
C CYS A 157 -22.09 -5.09 -8.72
N ARG A 158 -23.06 -4.18 -8.52
CA ARG A 158 -24.12 -3.93 -9.53
C ARG A 158 -23.56 -3.48 -10.88
N ARG A 159 -22.58 -2.56 -10.87
CA ARG A 159 -21.94 -2.06 -12.09
C ARG A 159 -21.21 -3.15 -12.87
N LEU A 160 -20.60 -4.10 -12.16
CA LEU A 160 -19.91 -5.23 -12.78
C LEU A 160 -20.89 -6.24 -13.37
N GLU A 161 -22.00 -6.50 -12.67
CA GLU A 161 -23.11 -7.32 -13.17
C GLU A 161 -23.70 -6.71 -14.44
N GLU A 162 -24.05 -5.42 -14.42
CA GLU A 162 -24.56 -4.66 -15.58
C GLU A 162 -23.59 -4.75 -16.79
N ARG A 163 -22.28 -4.54 -16.56
CA ARG A 163 -21.28 -4.60 -17.63
C ARG A 163 -21.16 -5.99 -18.23
N ALA A 164 -21.16 -7.04 -17.41
CA ALA A 164 -21.02 -8.39 -17.90
C ALA A 164 -22.28 -8.86 -18.67
N GLU A 165 -23.47 -8.42 -18.25
CA GLU A 165 -24.71 -8.58 -19.02
C GLU A 165 -24.62 -7.91 -20.41
N GLU A 166 -24.07 -6.69 -20.48
CA GLU A 166 -23.87 -5.97 -21.74
C GLU A 166 -22.90 -6.67 -22.70
N HIS A 167 -21.86 -7.34 -22.18
CA HIS A 167 -20.84 -8.02 -22.98
C HIS A 167 -21.20 -9.48 -23.30
N GLY A 168 -22.32 -9.98 -22.77
CA GLY A 168 -22.72 -11.38 -22.92
C GLY A 168 -21.81 -12.35 -22.16
N ASP A 169 -21.02 -11.85 -21.22
CA ASP A 169 -20.11 -12.64 -20.42
C ASP A 169 -20.91 -13.47 -19.40
N ASN A 170 -20.55 -14.74 -19.23
CA ASN A 170 -21.14 -15.54 -18.19
C ASN A 170 -20.68 -15.01 -16.82
N THR A 171 -21.59 -14.36 -16.10
CA THR A 171 -21.38 -13.91 -14.72
C THR A 171 -21.46 -15.03 -13.69
N ASP A 172 -21.61 -16.29 -14.09
CA ASP A 172 -21.50 -17.44 -13.19
C ASP A 172 -20.06 -17.98 -13.24
N PRO A 173 -19.28 -17.87 -12.16
CA PRO A 173 -17.88 -18.26 -12.17
C PRO A 173 -17.78 -19.80 -12.17
N ALA A 174 -16.76 -20.34 -12.84
CA ALA A 174 -16.38 -21.73 -12.62
C ALA A 174 -16.14 -21.94 -11.11
N THR A 175 -16.79 -22.94 -10.52
CA THR A 175 -16.94 -23.14 -9.08
C THR A 175 -15.62 -23.31 -8.30
N ASP A 176 -14.48 -23.40 -8.99
CA ASP A 176 -13.18 -23.77 -8.43
C ASP A 176 -12.10 -22.67 -8.43
N ALA A 177 -12.43 -21.40 -8.67
CA ALA A 177 -11.44 -20.30 -8.61
C ALA A 177 -11.64 -19.40 -7.36
N PRO A 178 -10.76 -19.47 -6.34
CA PRO A 178 -10.75 -18.50 -5.24
C PRO A 178 -10.19 -17.15 -5.72
N GLY A 179 -11.07 -16.24 -6.16
CA GLY A 179 -10.69 -14.90 -6.65
C GLY A 179 -11.58 -13.76 -6.13
N LEU A 180 -11.19 -12.52 -6.44
CA LEU A 180 -11.89 -11.28 -6.04
C LEU A 180 -13.38 -11.29 -6.48
N GLU A 181 -13.66 -11.86 -7.66
CA GLU A 181 -15.01 -12.01 -8.21
C GLU A 181 -15.92 -12.93 -7.37
N ALA A 182 -15.35 -14.00 -6.79
CA ALA A 182 -16.10 -14.87 -5.88
C ALA A 182 -16.45 -14.12 -4.58
N ALA A 183 -15.53 -13.27 -4.10
CA ALA A 183 -15.73 -12.44 -2.91
C ALA A 183 -16.84 -11.39 -3.10
N TRP A 184 -16.89 -10.74 -4.26
CA TRP A 184 -17.94 -9.75 -4.60
C TRP A 184 -19.34 -10.34 -4.59
N ARG A 185 -19.53 -11.55 -5.13
CA ARG A 185 -20.84 -12.23 -5.11
C ARG A 185 -21.26 -12.64 -3.70
N ILE A 186 -20.31 -13.13 -2.89
CA ILE A 186 -20.57 -13.46 -1.48
C ILE A 186 -20.98 -12.18 -0.71
N TRP A 187 -20.32 -11.06 -0.97
CA TRP A 187 -20.67 -9.77 -0.37
C TRP A 187 -22.08 -9.33 -0.76
N ALA A 188 -22.42 -9.38 -2.05
CA ALA A 188 -23.73 -8.96 -2.57
C ALA A 188 -24.89 -9.72 -1.91
N ARG A 189 -24.76 -11.05 -1.78
CA ARG A 189 -25.78 -11.93 -1.17
C ARG A 189 -25.88 -11.81 0.35
N ARG A 190 -24.86 -11.28 1.03
CA ARG A 190 -24.81 -11.19 2.49
C ARG A 190 -25.57 -9.95 2.98
N SER A 191 -26.25 -10.10 4.12
CA SER A 191 -27.01 -9.01 4.72
C SER A 191 -26.12 -7.84 5.15
N ALA A 192 -26.57 -6.62 4.85
CA ALA A 192 -25.89 -5.38 5.23
C ALA A 192 -25.85 -5.19 6.74
N ALA A 193 -26.99 -5.38 7.41
CA ALA A 193 -27.11 -5.34 8.87
C ALA A 193 -27.38 -6.74 9.43
N GLY A 194 -26.89 -7.04 10.63
CA GLY A 194 -27.42 -8.18 11.37
C GLY A 194 -28.88 -7.89 11.67
N ALA A 195 -29.81 -8.64 11.08
CA ALA A 195 -31.26 -8.40 11.17
C ALA A 195 -31.86 -8.54 12.60
N THR A 196 -31.03 -8.73 13.64
CA THR A 196 -31.44 -9.07 15.00
C THR A 196 -30.43 -8.53 16.02
N LYS A 197 -30.85 -8.28 17.27
CA LYS A 197 -30.01 -7.95 18.45
C LYS A 197 -28.90 -8.99 18.80
N ASP A 198 -28.68 -9.99 17.96
CA ASP A 198 -27.65 -11.00 18.14
C ASP A 198 -26.30 -10.48 17.62
N ALA A 199 -25.43 -10.11 18.55
CA ALA A 199 -24.10 -9.56 18.26
C ALA A 199 -23.25 -10.48 17.36
N ARG A 200 -23.46 -11.81 17.38
CA ARG A 200 -22.76 -12.74 16.48
C ARG A 200 -23.22 -12.59 15.02
N ARG A 201 -24.51 -12.33 14.79
CA ARG A 201 -25.05 -12.09 13.44
C ARG A 201 -24.63 -10.73 12.88
N LEU A 202 -24.46 -9.72 13.74
CA LEU A 202 -23.85 -8.44 13.34
C LEU A 202 -22.36 -8.59 13.00
N ALA A 203 -21.61 -9.44 13.70
CA ALA A 203 -20.18 -9.61 13.45
C ALA A 203 -19.86 -10.26 12.09
N GLY A 204 -20.82 -11.00 11.53
CA GLY A 204 -20.74 -11.61 10.20
C GLY A 204 -21.44 -10.82 9.08
N SER A 205 -22.11 -9.69 9.37
CA SER A 205 -22.69 -8.84 8.33
C SER A 205 -21.60 -8.10 7.55
N THR A 206 -21.92 -7.59 6.36
CA THR A 206 -20.94 -6.83 5.57
C THR A 206 -20.49 -5.56 6.29
N THR A 207 -21.41 -4.84 6.96
CA THR A 207 -21.05 -3.71 7.84
C THR A 207 -20.19 -4.12 9.04
N GLY A 208 -20.40 -5.32 9.60
CA GLY A 208 -19.56 -5.87 10.66
C GLY A 208 -18.13 -6.17 10.19
N ILE A 209 -17.98 -6.73 8.99
CA ILE A 209 -16.68 -6.97 8.34
C ILE A 209 -15.96 -5.65 8.09
N VAL A 210 -16.64 -4.67 7.50
CA VAL A 210 -16.08 -3.33 7.27
C VAL A 210 -15.68 -2.68 8.61
N GLY A 211 -16.52 -2.77 9.63
CA GLY A 211 -16.21 -2.23 10.96
C GLY A 211 -14.95 -2.84 11.58
N LYS A 212 -14.78 -4.16 11.47
CA LYS A 212 -13.55 -4.86 11.89
C LYS A 212 -12.33 -4.45 11.08
N ALA A 213 -12.46 -4.28 9.76
CA ALA A 213 -11.37 -3.79 8.92
C ALA A 213 -10.96 -2.36 9.30
N ALA A 214 -11.92 -1.46 9.48
CA ALA A 214 -11.67 -0.09 9.92
C ALA A 214 -11.04 -0.01 11.33
N ALA A 215 -11.47 -0.89 12.25
CA ALA A 215 -10.87 -1.02 13.57
C ALA A 215 -9.41 -1.48 13.47
N PHE A 216 -9.13 -2.52 12.67
CA PHE A 216 -7.76 -2.98 12.42
C PHE A 216 -6.87 -1.87 11.84
N LEU A 217 -7.36 -1.12 10.86
CA LEU A 217 -6.62 0.01 10.28
C LEU A 217 -6.40 1.13 11.31
N THR A 218 -7.36 1.36 12.20
CA THR A 218 -7.23 2.32 13.30
C THR A 218 -6.15 1.87 14.30
N ASP A 219 -6.14 0.58 14.65
CA ASP A 219 -5.13 0.01 15.54
C ASP A 219 -3.73 -0.01 14.93
N SER A 220 -3.66 -0.13 13.61
CA SER A 220 -2.44 -0.03 12.81
C SER A 220 -2.03 1.42 12.51
N GLY A 221 -2.71 2.43 13.07
CA GLY A 221 -2.34 3.85 12.91
C GLY A 221 -2.64 4.44 11.53
N PHE A 222 -3.38 3.72 10.69
CA PHE A 222 -3.73 4.13 9.33
C PHE A 222 -5.01 4.96 9.26
N LEU A 223 -5.94 4.70 10.17
CA LEU A 223 -7.15 5.49 10.32
C LEU A 223 -7.22 6.13 11.70
N GLN A 224 -7.95 7.23 11.78
CA GLN A 224 -8.37 7.81 13.05
C GLN A 224 -9.89 7.93 13.06
N ARG A 225 -10.51 7.35 14.09
CA ARG A 225 -11.95 7.49 14.32
C ARG A 225 -12.29 8.90 14.81
N THR A 226 -13.29 9.52 14.20
CA THR A 226 -13.73 10.89 14.49
C THR A 226 -15.18 11.00 14.92
N GLY A 227 -15.98 9.93 14.77
CA GLY A 227 -17.38 9.91 15.19
C GLY A 227 -18.01 8.52 15.12
N ASP A 228 -19.22 8.39 15.66
CA ASP A 228 -19.98 7.13 15.75
C ASP A 228 -21.02 6.96 14.63
N ASP A 229 -21.33 8.03 13.89
CA ASP A 229 -22.37 8.02 12.86
C ASP A 229 -22.05 7.03 11.73
N ASN A 230 -23.11 6.50 11.10
CA ASN A 230 -23.00 5.61 9.93
C ASN A 230 -22.10 4.38 10.15
N GLY A 231 -22.15 3.82 11.37
CA GLY A 231 -21.32 2.69 11.80
C GLY A 231 -19.90 3.08 12.21
N GLY A 232 -19.59 4.37 12.23
CA GLY A 232 -18.29 4.95 12.57
C GLY A 232 -17.76 5.80 11.42
N THR A 233 -17.25 6.99 11.76
CA THR A 233 -16.61 7.92 10.83
C THR A 233 -15.11 7.93 11.09
N TYR A 234 -14.32 7.84 10.02
CA TYR A 234 -12.86 7.74 10.06
C TYR A 234 -12.22 8.74 9.10
N ARG A 235 -11.05 9.24 9.47
CA ARG A 235 -10.16 9.99 8.58
C ARG A 235 -8.85 9.23 8.37
N THR A 236 -8.23 9.41 7.21
CA THR A 236 -6.92 8.83 6.91
C THR A 236 -5.79 9.51 7.66
N THR A 237 -4.67 8.80 7.82
CA THR A 237 -3.39 9.36 8.27
C THR A 237 -2.40 9.41 7.10
N ALA A 238 -1.33 10.20 7.23
CA ALA A 238 -0.25 10.24 6.25
C ALA A 238 0.37 8.85 6.00
N ARG A 239 0.51 8.04 7.06
CA ARG A 239 1.00 6.65 6.94
C ARG A 239 0.11 5.77 6.07
N TYR A 240 -1.21 5.97 6.13
CA TYR A 240 -2.12 5.19 5.28
C TYR A 240 -2.04 5.61 3.82
N GLN A 241 -1.96 6.92 3.55
CA GLN A 241 -1.74 7.42 2.20
C GLN A 241 -0.47 6.81 1.59
N LEU A 242 0.63 6.80 2.34
CA LEU A 242 1.90 6.19 1.92
C LEU A 242 1.75 4.69 1.67
N GLN A 243 1.08 3.96 2.57
CA GLN A 243 0.86 2.53 2.40
C GLN A 243 0.01 2.23 1.16
N VAL A 244 -1.05 3.01 0.89
CA VAL A 244 -1.89 2.82 -0.30
C VAL A 244 -1.12 3.17 -1.57
N ARG A 245 -0.31 4.25 -1.55
CA ARG A 245 0.55 4.64 -2.67
C ARG A 245 1.56 3.56 -3.01
N ASP A 246 2.22 2.98 -2.01
CA ASP A 246 3.19 1.88 -2.18
C ASP A 246 2.53 0.63 -2.79
N MET A 247 1.37 0.22 -2.26
CA MET A 247 0.60 -0.92 -2.79
C MET A 247 0.11 -0.67 -4.22
N ALA A 248 -0.41 0.53 -4.52
CA ALA A 248 -0.88 0.89 -5.86
C ALA A 248 0.27 0.92 -6.87
N GLY A 249 1.43 1.43 -6.48
CA GLY A 249 2.64 1.41 -7.32
C GLY A 249 3.13 -0.01 -7.61
N SER A 250 3.14 -0.87 -6.59
CA SER A 250 3.55 -2.28 -6.74
C SER A 250 2.58 -3.05 -7.65
N ALA A 251 1.27 -2.85 -7.50
CA ALA A 251 0.26 -3.45 -8.37
C ALA A 251 0.40 -2.95 -9.81
N ALA A 252 0.56 -1.65 -10.03
CA ALA A 252 0.77 -1.10 -11.37
C ALA A 252 2.05 -1.65 -12.03
N MET A 253 3.12 -1.85 -11.26
CA MET A 253 4.35 -2.47 -11.77
C MET A 253 4.13 -3.94 -12.14
N ALA A 254 3.39 -4.71 -11.33
CA ALA A 254 3.06 -6.10 -11.64
C ALA A 254 2.27 -6.21 -12.96
N GLU A 255 1.25 -5.37 -13.15
CA GLU A 255 0.48 -5.31 -14.40
C GLU A 255 1.37 -4.97 -15.61
N LEU A 256 2.30 -4.02 -15.46
CA LEU A 256 3.25 -3.69 -16.52
C LEU A 256 4.15 -4.88 -16.87
N LEU A 257 4.66 -5.61 -15.87
CA LEU A 257 5.48 -6.80 -16.08
C LEU A 257 4.69 -7.93 -16.75
N GLU A 258 3.43 -8.14 -16.36
CA GLU A 258 2.51 -9.10 -17.02
C GLU A 258 2.23 -8.72 -18.48
N LEU A 259 2.18 -7.42 -18.78
CA LEU A 259 2.10 -6.89 -20.14
C LEU A 259 3.45 -6.92 -20.89
N GLY A 260 4.51 -7.46 -20.29
CA GLY A 260 5.85 -7.55 -20.87
C GLY A 260 6.60 -6.22 -20.93
N VAL A 261 6.16 -5.20 -20.18
CA VAL A 261 6.84 -3.91 -20.05
C VAL A 261 7.86 -4.01 -18.92
N VAL A 262 9.15 -4.06 -19.28
CA VAL A 262 10.25 -4.09 -18.30
C VAL A 262 10.83 -2.69 -18.13
N PRO A 263 10.94 -2.16 -16.90
CA PRO A 263 11.63 -0.90 -16.67
C PRO A 263 13.14 -1.07 -16.92
N VAL A 264 13.65 -0.42 -17.97
CA VAL A 264 15.10 -0.29 -18.19
C VAL A 264 15.61 0.84 -17.29
N THR A 265 16.68 0.59 -16.54
CA THR A 265 17.24 1.51 -15.53
C THR A 265 17.81 2.82 -16.09
N ASP A 266 17.71 3.03 -17.42
CA ASP A 266 18.07 4.27 -18.12
C ASP A 266 16.86 5.18 -18.43
N GLY A 267 15.64 4.80 -18.02
CA GLY A 267 14.44 5.62 -18.17
C GLY A 267 13.71 5.47 -19.52
N THR A 268 14.11 4.54 -20.38
CA THR A 268 13.39 4.23 -21.62
C THR A 268 12.57 2.94 -21.45
N PRO A 269 11.22 2.97 -21.52
CA PRO A 269 10.44 1.73 -21.48
C PRO A 269 10.68 0.92 -22.77
N THR A 270 11.07 -0.34 -22.62
CA THR A 270 11.20 -1.29 -23.74
C THR A 270 10.20 -2.42 -23.54
N LEU A 271 9.42 -2.74 -24.58
CA LEU A 271 8.59 -3.94 -24.61
C LEU A 271 9.50 -5.15 -24.77
N LEU A 272 9.26 -6.22 -24.00
CA LEU A 272 9.88 -7.50 -24.29
C LEU A 272 9.48 -7.92 -25.73
N PRO A 273 10.43 -8.40 -26.55
CA PRO A 273 10.07 -9.02 -27.80
C PRO A 273 9.11 -10.19 -27.50
N ALA A 274 8.08 -10.34 -28.32
CA ALA A 274 7.20 -11.51 -28.25
C ALA A 274 8.07 -12.76 -28.23
N GLU A 275 7.76 -13.73 -27.37
CA GLU A 275 8.44 -15.02 -27.42
C GLU A 275 8.33 -15.54 -28.86
N ASP A 276 9.48 -15.82 -29.49
CA ASP A 276 9.54 -16.41 -30.83
C ASP A 276 8.81 -17.76 -30.77
N THR A 277 7.54 -17.73 -31.14
CA THR A 277 6.66 -18.90 -31.29
C THR A 277 6.92 -19.61 -32.62
N ASP A 278 8.03 -19.30 -33.29
CA ASP A 278 8.45 -19.85 -34.58
C ASP A 278 8.73 -21.37 -34.55
N ASP A 279 8.77 -22.00 -33.35
CA ASP A 279 8.88 -23.46 -33.19
C ASP A 279 7.55 -24.17 -32.87
N LEU A 280 6.42 -23.46 -32.85
CA LEU A 280 5.09 -24.10 -32.77
C LEU A 280 4.50 -24.19 -34.17
N GLU A 281 4.56 -25.40 -34.75
CA GLU A 281 3.87 -25.72 -36.00
C GLU A 281 2.43 -25.18 -35.95
N PRO A 282 2.01 -24.35 -36.92
CA PRO A 282 0.65 -23.83 -36.96
C PRO A 282 -0.32 -25.01 -37.10
N VAL A 283 -1.07 -25.29 -36.04
CA VAL A 283 -2.20 -26.23 -36.10
C VAL A 283 -3.21 -25.62 -37.07
N ALA A 284 -3.29 -26.19 -38.27
CA ALA A 284 -4.30 -25.83 -39.23
C ALA A 284 -5.68 -25.98 -38.56
N ASP A 285 -6.46 -24.89 -38.60
CA ASP A 285 -7.87 -24.75 -38.15
C ASP A 285 -8.14 -23.99 -36.83
N ALA A 286 -7.18 -23.23 -36.29
CA ALA A 286 -7.46 -22.20 -35.27
C ALA A 286 -7.82 -20.84 -35.91
N GLY A 287 -8.93 -20.79 -36.67
CA GLY A 287 -9.47 -19.52 -37.15
C GLY A 287 -10.10 -18.71 -36.03
N LEU A 288 -9.50 -17.55 -35.68
CA LEU A 288 -10.15 -16.55 -34.84
C LEU A 288 -11.32 -15.90 -35.62
N PRO A 289 -12.52 -15.77 -35.02
CA PRO A 289 -13.74 -15.43 -35.74
C PRO A 289 -13.93 -13.91 -35.82
N PHE A 290 -12.98 -13.17 -36.38
CA PHE A 290 -13.20 -11.73 -36.61
C PHE A 290 -12.55 -11.32 -37.92
N HIS A 291 -13.32 -11.42 -39.00
CA HIS A 291 -13.48 -10.43 -40.08
C HIS A 291 -14.37 -11.06 -41.16
N ALA A 292 -15.68 -11.11 -40.88
CA ALA A 292 -16.69 -11.22 -41.92
C ALA A 292 -17.29 -9.84 -42.15
N SER A 293 -17.21 -9.38 -43.42
CA SER A 293 -17.94 -8.29 -44.10
C SER A 293 -16.95 -7.35 -44.81
N SER A 294 -17.15 -6.89 -46.03
CA SER A 294 -18.13 -7.14 -47.09
C SER A 294 -17.71 -6.23 -48.26
N SER A 295 -17.91 -6.71 -49.49
CA SER A 295 -17.71 -6.05 -50.81
C SER A 295 -16.29 -5.91 -51.33
#